data_AF-A0A7J0BE68-F1
#
_entry.id   AF-A0A7J0BE68-F1
#
_cell.length_a   1.000
_cell.length_b   1.000
_cell.length_c   1.000
_cell.angle_alpha   90.00
_cell.angle_beta   90.00
_cell.angle_gamma   90.00
#
_symmetry.space_group_name_H-M   'P 1'
#
loop_
_entity.id
_entity.type
_entity.pdbx_description
1 polymer ?
#
loop_
_entity_poly.entity_id
_entity_poly.type
_entity_poly.pdbx_seq_one_letter_code
_entity_poly.pdbx_strand_id
1 'polypeptide(L)'
;MEHIIIKVYGSVTPAGEDMLHAVQQVAEESVSLEGNMLLVSHEGVYFMIEDFIEALKPHLGKGSEGRIDYIDMDEWTLTRYRIQDGLITRSQAGLNQVMDYSGH
;
A
#
# COMPACT_ATOMS: atom_id res chain seq x y z
N MET A 1 12.68 -20.00 8.24
CA MET A 1 12.36 -18.56 8.30
C MET A 1 12.51 -18.07 6.88
N GLU A 2 11.42 -17.64 6.26
CA GLU A 2 11.50 -16.97 4.97
C GLU A 2 12.23 -15.64 5.16
N HIS A 3 13.07 -15.28 4.18
CA HIS A 3 13.75 -14.00 4.18
C HIS A 3 12.74 -12.92 3.81
N ILE A 4 12.23 -12.17 4.78
CA ILE A 4 11.34 -11.03 4.52
C ILE A 4 12.20 -9.89 3.98
N ILE A 5 12.01 -9.57 2.69
CA ILE A 5 12.70 -8.47 2.02
C ILE A 5 11.73 -7.36 1.62
N ILE A 6 10.44 -7.66 1.48
CA ILE A 6 9.40 -6.69 1.16
C ILE A 6 8.36 -6.64 2.29
N LYS A 7 7.98 -5.43 2.70
CA LYS A 7 6.83 -5.19 3.56
C LYS A 7 5.88 -4.18 2.93
N VAL A 8 4.58 -4.46 2.93
CA VAL A 8 3.57 -3.54 2.41
C VAL A 8 2.46 -3.36 3.43
N TYR A 9 2.21 -2.11 3.82
CA TYR A 9 1.13 -1.79 4.74
C TYR A 9 0.37 -0.56 4.29
N GLY A 10 -0.94 -0.57 4.48
CA GLY A 10 -1.73 0.59 4.12
C GLY A 10 -3.21 0.40 4.26
N SER A 11 -3.91 1.50 4.03
CA SER A 11 -5.36 1.51 3.96
C SER A 11 -5.88 2.51 2.95
N VAL A 12 -7.07 2.23 2.43
CA VAL A 12 -7.82 3.09 1.52
C VAL A 12 -9.28 3.13 1.93
N THR A 13 -9.86 4.33 1.99
CA THR A 13 -11.28 4.57 2.21
C THR A 13 -11.82 5.58 1.19
N PRO A 14 -13.11 5.55 0.84
CA PRO A 14 -13.98 4.41 1.01
C PRO A 14 -13.59 3.27 0.05
N ALA A 15 -13.84 2.04 0.46
CA ALA A 15 -13.65 0.82 -0.31
C ALA A 15 -14.91 -0.05 -0.22
N GLY A 16 -15.08 -0.93 -1.20
CA GLY A 16 -16.15 -1.92 -1.25
C GLY A 16 -15.68 -3.21 -1.90
N GLU A 17 -16.58 -4.19 -1.98
CA GLU A 17 -16.28 -5.55 -2.47
C GLU A 17 -15.66 -5.56 -3.87
N ASP A 18 -16.09 -4.68 -4.79
CA ASP A 18 -15.52 -4.61 -6.14
C ASP A 18 -14.03 -4.22 -6.12
N MET A 19 -13.66 -3.29 -5.23
CA MET A 19 -12.26 -2.89 -5.04
C MET A 19 -11.46 -4.05 -4.42
N LEU A 20 -12.01 -4.72 -3.40
CA LEU A 20 -11.38 -5.88 -2.77
C LEU A 20 -11.11 -6.98 -3.80
N HIS A 21 -12.12 -7.38 -4.58
CA HIS A 21 -11.97 -8.42 -5.59
C HIS A 21 -10.92 -8.08 -6.65
N ALA A 22 -10.85 -6.81 -7.08
CA ALA A 22 -9.85 -6.37 -8.05
C ALA A 22 -8.42 -6.52 -7.51
N VAL A 23 -8.18 -6.09 -6.27
CA VAL A 23 -6.83 -6.15 -5.68
C VAL A 23 -6.44 -7.54 -5.18
N GLN A 24 -7.40 -8.39 -4.83
CA GLN A 24 -7.13 -9.78 -4.41
C GLN A 24 -6.46 -10.62 -5.49
N GLN A 25 -6.65 -10.26 -6.77
CA GLN A 25 -5.98 -10.97 -7.89
C GLN A 25 -4.45 -10.79 -7.90
N VAL A 26 -3.94 -9.77 -7.21
CA VAL A 26 -2.50 -9.42 -7.21
C VAL A 26 -1.88 -9.40 -5.81
N ALA A 27 -2.69 -9.32 -4.75
CA ALA A 27 -2.24 -9.28 -3.36
C ALA A 27 -2.72 -10.47 -2.51
N GLU A 28 -3.51 -11.38 -3.09
CA GLU A 28 -3.98 -12.62 -2.45
C GLU A 28 -4.56 -12.39 -1.05
N GLU A 29 -4.11 -13.13 -0.03
CA GLU A 29 -4.53 -12.98 1.37
C GLU A 29 -3.99 -11.73 2.08
N SER A 30 -3.14 -10.93 1.42
CA SER A 30 -2.55 -9.74 2.02
C SER A 30 -3.53 -8.57 2.13
N VAL A 31 -4.77 -8.73 1.66
CA VAL A 31 -5.80 -7.69 1.65
C VAL A 31 -7.09 -8.14 2.31
N SER A 32 -7.74 -7.20 2.99
CA SER A 32 -9.04 -7.42 3.63
C SER A 32 -9.90 -6.15 3.56
N LEU A 33 -11.21 -6.32 3.69
CA LEU A 33 -12.17 -5.22 3.80
C LEU A 33 -12.74 -5.17 5.22
N GLU A 34 -12.54 -4.06 5.91
CA GLU A 34 -13.12 -3.79 7.22
C GLU A 34 -14.13 -2.64 7.11
N GLY A 35 -15.42 -3.00 6.96
CA GLY A 35 -16.47 -2.02 6.70
C GLY A 35 -16.28 -1.38 5.33
N ASN A 36 -15.89 -0.10 5.30
CA ASN A 36 -15.59 0.64 4.07
C ASN A 36 -14.08 0.95 3.91
N MET A 37 -13.22 0.21 4.60
CA MET A 37 -11.77 0.39 4.55
C MET A 37 -11.11 -0.85 3.99
N LEU A 38 -10.41 -0.71 2.87
CA LEU A 38 -9.51 -1.74 2.37
C LEU A 38 -8.21 -1.64 3.14
N LEU A 39 -7.73 -2.77 3.67
CA LEU A 39 -6.43 -2.90 4.31
C LEU A 39 -5.51 -3.74 3.44
N VAL A 40 -4.24 -3.37 3.39
CA VAL A 40 -3.15 -4.22 2.88
C VAL A 40 -2.14 -4.43 4.00
N SER A 41 -1.74 -5.68 4.22
CA SER A 41 -0.73 -6.09 5.17
C SER A 41 0.01 -7.30 4.62
N HIS A 42 1.21 -7.07 4.12
CA HIS A 42 2.08 -8.08 3.52
C HIS A 42 3.47 -8.04 4.16
N GLU A 43 4.02 -9.21 4.47
CA GLU A 43 5.42 -9.41 4.79
C GLU A 43 5.91 -10.66 4.08
N GLY A 44 6.86 -10.51 3.14
CA GLY A 44 7.29 -11.63 2.32
C GLY A 44 8.52 -11.31 1.47
N VAL A 45 8.77 -12.19 0.51
CA VAL A 45 9.89 -12.06 -0.43
C VAL A 45 9.57 -11.17 -1.63
N TYR A 46 8.28 -10.96 -1.92
CA TYR A 46 7.86 -10.32 -3.15
C TYR A 46 6.44 -9.78 -3.06
N PHE A 47 6.22 -8.59 -3.62
CA PHE A 47 4.90 -7.99 -3.75
C PHE A 47 4.83 -7.14 -5.03
N MET A 48 3.78 -7.33 -5.84
CA MET A 48 3.60 -6.61 -7.10
C MET A 48 2.95 -5.26 -6.88
N ILE A 49 3.71 -4.33 -6.29
CA ILE A 49 3.18 -3.04 -5.84
C ILE A 49 2.61 -2.19 -6.97
N GLU A 50 3.24 -2.19 -8.14
CA GLU A 50 2.74 -1.41 -9.28
C GLU A 50 1.41 -1.99 -9.78
N ASP A 51 1.29 -3.30 -9.90
CA ASP A 51 0.03 -3.96 -10.31
C ASP A 51 -1.09 -3.76 -9.27
N PHE A 52 -0.75 -3.79 -7.97
CA PHE A 52 -1.67 -3.47 -6.88
C PHE A 52 -2.19 -2.04 -6.97
N ILE A 53 -1.30 -1.07 -7.24
CA ILE A 53 -1.67 0.33 -7.41
C ILE A 53 -2.51 0.53 -8.69
N GLU A 54 -2.18 -0.13 -9.80
CA GLU A 54 -3.00 -0.10 -11.03
C GLU A 54 -4.39 -0.72 -10.82
N ALA A 55 -4.50 -1.82 -10.06
CA ALA A 55 -5.78 -2.43 -9.72
C ALA A 55 -6.64 -1.53 -8.82
N LEU A 56 -6.03 -0.71 -7.96
CA LEU A 56 -6.74 0.25 -7.11
C LEU A 56 -7.34 1.42 -7.89
N LYS A 57 -6.58 2.00 -8.83
CA LYS A 57 -6.92 3.27 -9.51
C LYS A 57 -8.36 3.36 -10.04
N PRO A 58 -8.93 2.35 -10.72
CA PRO A 58 -10.29 2.43 -11.25
C PRO A 58 -11.38 2.62 -10.21
N HIS A 59 -11.10 2.26 -8.95
CA HIS A 59 -12.05 2.32 -7.84
C HIS A 59 -11.90 3.58 -6.99
N LEU A 60 -10.89 4.39 -7.26
CA LEU A 60 -10.65 5.64 -6.54
C LEU A 60 -11.50 6.77 -7.13
N GLY A 61 -12.16 7.52 -6.26
CA GLY A 61 -13.01 8.65 -6.65
C GLY A 61 -12.80 9.87 -5.76
N LYS A 62 -13.62 10.90 -5.98
CA LYS A 62 -13.62 12.08 -5.11
C LYS A 62 -13.95 11.67 -3.67
N GLY A 63 -13.17 12.16 -2.70
CA GLY A 63 -13.28 11.74 -1.30
C GLY A 63 -12.59 10.41 -0.97
N SER A 64 -11.94 9.74 -1.94
CA SER A 64 -11.05 8.62 -1.63
C SER A 64 -9.75 9.12 -0.99
N GLU A 65 -9.40 8.56 0.15
CA GLU A 65 -8.22 8.90 0.94
C GLU A 65 -7.51 7.62 1.38
N GLY A 66 -6.18 7.70 1.56
CA GLY A 66 -5.44 6.54 2.00
C GLY A 66 -3.93 6.70 1.90
N ARG A 67 -3.24 5.65 2.35
CA ARG A 67 -1.79 5.57 2.30
C ARG A 67 -1.36 4.12 2.19
N ILE A 68 -0.46 3.84 1.26
CA ILE A 68 0.19 2.53 1.11
C ILE A 68 1.70 2.75 1.16
N ASP A 69 2.35 2.05 2.08
CA ASP A 69 3.78 2.07 2.31
C ASP A 69 4.38 0.75 1.81
N TYR A 70 5.27 0.84 0.83
CA TYR A 70 6.08 -0.27 0.32
C TYR A 70 7.51 -0.09 0.82
N ILE A 71 7.98 -1.06 1.59
CA ILE A 71 9.32 -1.05 2.19
C ILE A 71 10.12 -2.17 1.55
N ASP A 72 11.22 -1.79 0.91
CA ASP A 72 12.24 -2.69 0.43
C ASP A 72 13.39 -2.72 1.45
N MET A 73 13.56 -3.87 2.11
CA MET A 73 14.57 -4.06 3.15
C MET A 73 15.97 -4.29 2.57
N ASP A 74 16.08 -4.75 1.32
CA ASP A 74 17.36 -4.96 0.63
C ASP A 74 17.91 -3.64 0.10
N GLU A 75 17.06 -2.83 -0.54
CA GLU A 75 17.41 -1.49 -1.00
C GLU A 75 17.38 -0.45 0.14
N TRP A 76 16.82 -0.80 1.29
CA TRP A 76 16.62 0.08 2.45
C TRP A 76 15.81 1.34 2.12
N THR A 77 14.72 1.17 1.36
CA THR A 77 13.86 2.27 0.90
C THR A 77 12.42 2.14 1.36
N LEU A 78 11.77 3.28 1.57
CA LEU A 78 10.33 3.42 1.72
C LEU A 78 9.79 4.16 0.51
N THR A 79 8.92 3.50 -0.25
CA THR A 79 8.04 4.15 -1.23
C THR A 79 6.65 4.30 -0.63
N ARG A 80 6.16 5.53 -0.56
CA ARG A 80 4.83 5.87 -0.03
C ARG A 80 3.93 6.38 -1.14
N TYR A 81 2.81 5.69 -1.32
CA TYR A 81 1.70 6.10 -2.17
C TYR A 81 0.64 6.77 -1.28
N ARG A 82 0.38 8.05 -1.50
CA ARG A 82 -0.71 8.79 -0.84
C ARG A 82 -1.88 8.91 -1.79
N ILE A 83 -3.06 8.58 -1.30
CA ILE A 83 -4.32 8.71 -2.03
C ILE A 83 -5.07 9.90 -1.42
N GLN A 84 -5.46 10.85 -2.25
CA GLN A 84 -6.27 12.00 -1.85
C GLN A 84 -7.18 12.43 -3.01
N ASP A 85 -8.48 12.52 -2.74
CA ASP A 85 -9.52 12.81 -3.74
C ASP A 85 -9.39 11.94 -5.01
N GLY A 86 -8.99 10.68 -4.80
CA GLY A 86 -8.83 9.68 -5.84
C GLY A 86 -7.55 9.80 -6.68
N LEU A 87 -6.70 10.79 -6.38
CA LEU A 87 -5.38 10.92 -6.98
C LEU A 87 -4.34 10.20 -6.14
N ILE A 88 -3.46 9.46 -6.81
CA ILE A 88 -2.32 8.79 -6.18
C ILE A 88 -1.06 9.62 -6.41
N THR A 89 -0.36 9.97 -5.34
CA THR A 89 0.96 10.59 -5.40
C THR A 89 1.99 9.66 -4.78
N ARG A 90 3.18 9.57 -5.40
CA ARG A 90 4.28 8.72 -4.95
C ARG A 90 5.41 9.57 -4.39
N SER A 91 5.98 9.14 -3.28
CA SER A 91 7.24 9.67 -2.72
C SER A 91 8.15 8.51 -2.31
N GLN A 92 9.46 8.71 -2.37
CA GLN A 92 10.43 7.70 -1.94
C GLN A 92 11.48 8.36 -1.04
N ALA A 93 11.89 7.65 0.01
CA ALA A 93 12.96 8.04 0.91
C ALA A 93 13.77 6.81 1.34
N GLY A 94 15.05 7.01 1.64
CA GLY A 94 15.84 5.97 2.33
C GLY A 94 15.37 5.83 3.78
N LEU A 95 15.32 4.62 4.32
CA LEU A 95 14.80 4.39 5.69
C LEU A 95 15.61 5.15 6.76
N ASN A 96 16.90 5.40 6.53
CA ASN A 96 17.72 6.25 7.40
C ASN A 96 17.16 7.68 7.55
N GLN A 97 16.62 8.25 6.48
CA GLN A 97 16.03 9.60 6.49
C GLN A 97 14.63 9.63 7.10
N VAL A 98 13.91 8.50 7.10
CA VAL A 98 12.57 8.39 7.68
C VAL A 98 12.64 8.29 9.21
N MET A 99 13.66 7.62 9.75
CA MET A 99 13.86 7.49 11.21
C MET A 99 14.27 8.81 11.88
N ASP A 100 14.92 9.73 11.16
CA ASP A 100 15.27 11.05 11.70
C ASP A 100 14.05 11.98 11.88
N TYR A 101 12.92 11.69 11.20
CA TYR A 101 11.74 12.56 11.19
C TYR A 101 10.59 12.07 12.09
N SER A 102 10.67 10.87 12.68
CA SER A 102 9.64 10.33 13.59
C SER A 102 9.82 10.75 15.06
N GLY A 103 10.70 11.73 15.34
CA GLY A 103 11.07 12.16 16.68
C GLY A 103 10.51 13.50 17.18
N HIS A 104 9.52 14.13 16.51
CA HIS A 104 8.91 15.40 16.95
C HIS A 104 7.38 15.35 17.02
#